data_AF-A0A349EEH7-F1
#
_entry.id   AF-A0A349EEH7-F1
#
_cell.length_a   1.000
_cell.length_b   1.000
_cell.length_c   1.000
_cell.angle_alpha   90.00
_cell.angle_beta   90.00
_cell.angle_gamma   90.00
#
_symmetry.space_group_name_H-M   'P 1'
#
loop_
_entity.id
_entity.type
_entity.pdbx_description
1 polymer ?
#
loop_
_entity_poly.entity_id
_entity_poly.type
_entity_poly.pdbx_seq_one_letter_code
_entity_poly.pdbx_strand_id
1 'polypeptide(L)'
;MPTTQVLEISGHLWLNREGQGYLGAGRIELLERIDECGSIAQAAKRSGMSYKTAWDAVDAMNNLADQPLVVRATGGKGGGGTHLTDYGKQVIAGYRLMEAEHRRFLTRMSTGVKNFGQINNLLRAISMKTSARNQFRGQVSYLGKGAVNSEVKVDLGEGLEIFAIVTNEAVEELGLALGKEALVLIKSSFVLLSPDENLRISARNQLWGIVRETTPGAVNGEVKLELPGGRVLTAIITKEALNELGFTPGQRACALIKASHVILAVND
;
A
#
# COMPACT_ATOMS: atom_id res chain seq x y z
N MET A 1 -21.85 -13.01 -3.17
CA MET A 1 -21.54 -11.71 -2.53
C MET A 1 -20.06 -11.74 -2.20
N PRO A 2 -19.18 -11.06 -2.94
CA PRO A 2 -17.77 -11.04 -2.60
C PRO A 2 -17.62 -10.22 -1.32
N THR A 3 -17.00 -10.83 -0.32
CA THR A 3 -16.75 -10.26 1.00
C THR A 3 -15.81 -9.07 0.80
N THR A 4 -16.32 -7.85 0.98
CA THR A 4 -15.48 -6.64 1.04
C THR A 4 -14.43 -6.87 2.11
N GLN A 5 -13.19 -7.19 1.71
CA GLN A 5 -12.08 -7.33 2.66
C GLN A 5 -11.86 -5.97 3.32
N VAL A 6 -12.39 -5.83 4.53
CA VAL A 6 -12.17 -4.67 5.38
C VAL A 6 -10.71 -4.71 5.80
N LEU A 7 -10.00 -3.62 5.50
CA LEU A 7 -8.60 -3.47 5.88
C LEU A 7 -8.50 -3.49 7.41
N GLU A 8 -7.81 -4.48 7.96
CA GLU A 8 -7.65 -4.64 9.40
C GLU A 8 -6.42 -3.85 9.87
N ILE A 9 -6.62 -2.93 10.82
CA ILE A 9 -5.53 -2.20 11.46
C ILE A 9 -5.09 -3.00 12.68
N SER A 10 -3.90 -3.60 12.59
CA SER A 10 -3.24 -4.28 13.71
C SER A 10 -1.93 -3.59 14.07
N GLY A 11 -1.51 -3.75 15.33
CA GLY A 11 -0.29 -3.14 15.85
C GLY A 11 0.11 -3.79 17.15
N HIS A 12 1.40 -3.72 17.49
CA HIS A 12 1.95 -4.25 18.73
C HIS A 12 2.63 -3.11 19.50
N LEU A 13 2.62 -3.20 20.83
CA LEU A 13 3.20 -2.19 21.71
C LEU A 13 4.59 -2.64 22.19
N TRP A 14 5.58 -1.76 22.07
CA TRP A 14 6.91 -1.94 22.63
C TRP A 14 7.33 -0.66 23.36
N LEU A 15 7.92 -0.84 24.54
CA LEU A 15 8.52 0.24 25.33
C LEU A 15 10.04 0.11 25.22
N ASN A 16 10.69 1.22 24.90
CA ASN A 16 12.14 1.29 24.76
C ASN A 16 12.74 2.13 25.90
N ARG A 17 13.92 1.75 26.36
CA ARG A 17 14.76 2.54 27.28
C ARG A 17 16.14 2.67 26.64
N GLU A 18 16.61 3.90 26.46
CA GLU A 18 17.92 4.20 25.84
C GLU A 18 18.14 3.54 24.46
N GLY A 19 17.08 3.45 23.66
CA GLY A 19 17.13 2.84 22.32
C GLY A 19 17.12 1.31 22.31
N GLN A 20 17.11 0.65 23.47
CA GLN A 20 16.94 -0.80 23.58
C GLN A 20 15.48 -1.16 23.88
N GLY A 21 14.96 -2.18 23.20
CA GLY A 21 13.65 -2.75 23.50
C GLY A 21 13.62 -3.26 24.92
N TYR A 22 12.88 -2.56 25.79
CA TYR A 22 12.84 -2.80 27.23
C TYR A 22 11.69 -3.75 27.60
N LEU A 23 10.46 -3.43 27.17
CA LEU A 23 9.27 -4.24 27.44
C LEU A 23 8.40 -4.41 26.19
N GLY A 24 7.85 -5.59 26.00
CA GLY A 24 6.90 -5.92 24.94
C GLY A 24 6.14 -7.20 25.30
N ALA A 25 5.11 -7.54 24.52
CA ALA A 25 4.16 -8.60 24.85
C ALA A 25 4.81 -9.91 25.30
N GLY A 26 5.83 -10.41 24.57
CA GLY A 26 6.51 -11.66 24.92
C GLY A 26 7.32 -11.63 26.22
N ARG A 27 7.89 -10.46 26.58
CA ARG A 27 8.62 -10.31 27.86
C ARG A 27 7.67 -10.22 29.05
N ILE A 28 6.53 -9.54 28.86
CA ILE A 28 5.48 -9.44 29.88
C ILE A 28 4.86 -10.82 30.13
N GLU A 29 4.56 -11.57 29.07
CA GLU A 29 4.04 -12.93 29.16
C GLU A 29 5.02 -13.88 29.88
N LEU A 30 6.33 -13.71 29.68
CA LEU A 30 7.34 -14.45 30.43
C LEU A 30 7.29 -14.13 31.93
N LEU A 31 7.17 -12.85 32.31
CA LEU A 31 7.08 -12.43 33.72
C LEU A 31 5.80 -12.96 34.40
N GLU A 32 4.66 -12.90 33.72
CA GLU A 32 3.38 -13.45 34.20
C GLU A 32 3.50 -14.96 34.45
N ARG A 33 4.09 -15.70 33.51
CA ARG A 33 4.30 -17.15 33.66
C ARG A 33 5.28 -17.50 34.78
N ILE A 34 6.28 -16.66 35.05
CA ILE A 34 7.18 -16.84 36.19
C ILE A 34 6.41 -16.68 37.50
N ASP A 35 5.53 -15.68 37.59
CA ASP A 35 4.69 -15.47 38.78
C ASP A 35 3.72 -16.64 39.01
N GLU A 36 3.09 -17.16 37.94
CA GLU A 36 2.18 -18.31 38.01
C GLU A 36 2.90 -19.62 38.41
N CYS A 37 4.07 -19.89 37.83
CA CYS A 37 4.74 -21.19 37.97
C CYS A 37 5.76 -21.22 39.11
N GLY A 38 6.20 -20.07 39.61
CA GLY A 38 7.30 -19.96 40.59
C GLY A 38 8.65 -20.47 40.07
N SER A 39 8.80 -20.63 38.75
CA SER A 39 9.98 -21.24 38.12
C SER A 39 10.20 -20.70 36.70
N ILE A 40 11.37 -20.12 36.45
CA ILE A 40 11.79 -19.70 35.10
C ILE A 40 11.85 -20.88 34.14
N ALA A 41 12.26 -22.07 34.60
CA ALA A 41 12.34 -23.25 33.75
C ALA A 41 10.96 -23.65 33.20
N GLN A 42 9.93 -23.60 34.04
CA GLN A 42 8.56 -23.89 33.62
C GLN A 42 7.98 -22.77 32.75
N ALA A 43 8.24 -21.50 33.11
CA ALA A 43 7.80 -20.36 32.33
C ALA A 43 8.41 -20.32 30.92
N ALA A 44 9.70 -20.65 30.78
CA ALA A 44 10.39 -20.75 29.50
C ALA A 44 9.74 -21.81 28.60
N LYS A 45 9.47 -23.01 29.15
CA LYS A 45 8.81 -24.11 28.43
C LYS A 45 7.41 -23.73 27.96
N ARG A 46 6.61 -23.08 28.82
CA ARG A 46 5.27 -22.59 28.46
C ARG A 46 5.29 -21.46 27.43
N SER A 47 6.39 -20.70 27.39
CA SER A 47 6.60 -19.62 26.41
C SER A 47 7.28 -20.05 25.12
N GLY A 48 7.51 -21.35 24.92
CA GLY A 48 8.15 -21.87 23.71
C GLY A 48 9.60 -21.39 23.51
N MET A 49 10.28 -20.97 24.59
CA MET A 49 11.66 -20.46 24.52
C MET A 49 12.63 -21.33 25.33
N SER A 50 13.92 -21.25 25.00
CA SER A 50 14.94 -21.98 25.75
C SER A 50 15.10 -21.40 27.16
N TYR A 51 15.47 -22.23 28.13
CA TYR A 51 15.75 -21.79 29.50
C TYR A 51 16.79 -20.68 29.56
N LYS A 52 17.84 -20.76 28.73
CA LYS A 52 18.87 -19.73 28.62
C LYS A 52 18.29 -18.42 28.10
N THR A 53 17.48 -18.47 27.04
CA THR A 53 16.81 -17.28 26.47
C THR A 53 15.90 -16.58 27.49
N ALA A 54 15.18 -17.35 28.31
CA ALA A 54 14.35 -16.80 29.37
C ALA A 54 15.19 -16.11 30.45
N TRP A 55 16.32 -16.70 30.84
CA TRP A 55 17.27 -16.06 31.78
C TRP A 55 17.88 -14.79 31.21
N ASP A 56 18.39 -14.83 29.99
CA ASP A 56 18.98 -13.66 29.33
C ASP A 56 17.96 -12.50 29.24
N ALA A 57 16.68 -12.81 28.98
CA ALA A 57 15.61 -11.82 28.95
C ALA A 57 15.30 -11.24 30.34
N VAL A 58 15.27 -12.05 31.39
CA VAL A 58 15.07 -11.61 32.78
C VAL A 58 16.23 -10.74 33.24
N ASP A 59 17.48 -11.15 32.98
CA ASP A 59 18.67 -10.39 33.36
C ASP A 59 18.70 -9.04 32.64
N ALA A 60 18.39 -9.00 31.34
CA ALA A 60 18.27 -7.76 30.59
C ALA A 60 17.20 -6.81 31.18
N MET A 61 16.02 -7.36 31.55
CA MET A 61 14.96 -6.56 32.16
C MET A 61 15.33 -6.03 33.55
N ASN A 62 15.95 -6.86 34.39
CA ASN A 62 16.41 -6.46 35.73
C ASN A 62 17.49 -5.37 35.65
N ASN A 63 18.44 -5.49 34.72
CA ASN A 63 19.52 -4.51 34.54
C ASN A 63 19.01 -3.15 34.05
N LEU A 64 17.96 -3.15 33.22
CA LEU A 64 17.33 -1.95 32.69
C LEU A 64 16.26 -1.36 33.63
N ALA A 65 15.88 -2.06 34.69
CA ALA A 65 14.87 -1.64 35.65
C ALA A 65 15.51 -0.91 36.84
N ASP A 66 14.78 0.05 37.42
CA ASP A 66 15.26 0.77 38.62
C ASP A 66 15.30 -0.15 39.86
N GLN A 67 14.52 -1.23 39.83
CA GLN A 67 14.52 -2.32 40.81
C GLN A 67 14.37 -3.66 40.08
N PRO A 68 14.93 -4.76 40.60
CA PRO A 68 14.79 -6.06 39.98
C PRO A 68 13.31 -6.46 39.88
N LEU A 69 12.88 -6.85 38.69
CA LEU A 69 11.53 -7.34 38.42
C LEU A 69 11.37 -8.77 38.95
N VAL A 70 12.43 -9.58 38.89
CA VAL A 70 12.42 -11.00 39.24
C VAL A 70 13.60 -11.30 40.16
N VAL A 71 13.35 -12.08 41.22
CA VAL A 71 14.36 -12.53 42.19
C VAL A 71 14.36 -14.04 42.35
N ARG A 72 15.53 -14.60 42.68
CA ARG A 72 15.66 -16.01 43.04
C ARG A 72 15.40 -16.17 44.53
N ALA A 73 14.57 -17.15 44.91
CA ALA A 73 14.48 -17.58 46.30
C ALA A 73 15.63 -18.55 46.60
N THR A 74 16.46 -18.22 47.60
CA THR A 74 17.52 -19.12 48.09
C THR A 74 16.95 -20.07 49.14
N GLY A 75 16.89 -21.39 48.87
CA GLY A 75 16.58 -22.36 49.92
C GLY A 75 16.47 -23.84 49.54
N GLY A 76 17.38 -24.66 50.10
CA GLY A 76 17.12 -26.04 50.54
C GLY A 76 17.04 -27.17 49.49
N LYS A 77 17.04 -28.43 49.99
CA LYS A 77 17.12 -29.73 49.28
C LYS A 77 16.09 -29.99 48.14
N GLY A 78 15.21 -29.02 47.84
CA GLY A 78 14.19 -29.08 46.78
C GLY A 78 14.37 -28.07 45.64
N GLY A 79 15.38 -27.19 45.68
CA GLY A 79 15.70 -26.26 44.59
C GLY A 79 15.08 -24.86 44.77
N GLY A 80 15.90 -23.82 44.56
CA GLY A 80 15.50 -22.42 44.67
C GLY A 80 14.53 -22.00 43.56
N GLY A 81 13.37 -21.47 43.97
CA GLY A 81 12.34 -20.94 43.06
C GLY A 81 12.70 -19.58 42.48
N THR A 82 11.89 -19.10 41.55
CA THR A 82 11.99 -17.74 41.02
C THR A 82 10.64 -17.06 41.18
N HIS A 83 10.64 -15.85 41.75
CA HIS A 83 9.41 -15.10 42.00
C HIS A 83 9.53 -13.67 41.48
N LEU A 84 8.38 -13.14 41.07
CA LEU A 84 8.23 -11.75 40.67
C LEU A 84 8.23 -10.87 41.92
N THR A 85 8.92 -9.74 41.87
CA THR A 85 8.87 -8.73 42.93
C THR A 85 7.57 -7.93 42.84
N ASP A 86 7.22 -7.21 43.91
CA ASP A 86 6.07 -6.28 43.88
C ASP A 86 6.25 -5.22 42.79
N TYR A 87 7.48 -4.77 42.56
CA TYR A 87 7.81 -3.86 41.47
C TYR A 87 7.60 -4.53 40.10
N GLY A 88 8.01 -5.79 39.92
CA GLY A 88 7.72 -6.58 38.72
C GLY A 88 6.21 -6.67 38.43
N LYS A 89 5.39 -6.88 39.46
CA LYS A 89 3.91 -6.91 39.34
C LYS A 89 3.35 -5.56 38.91
N GLN A 90 3.87 -4.46 39.45
CA GLN A 90 3.47 -3.11 39.05
C GLN A 90 3.82 -2.81 37.59
N VAL A 91 5.01 -3.24 37.13
CA VAL A 91 5.43 -3.08 35.73
C VAL A 91 4.51 -3.83 34.77
N ILE A 92 4.13 -5.07 35.10
CA ILE A 92 3.16 -5.85 34.30
C ILE A 92 1.81 -5.11 34.23
N ALA A 93 1.29 -4.67 35.38
CA ALA A 93 0.02 -3.95 35.44
C ALA A 93 0.04 -2.66 34.61
N GLY A 94 1.13 -1.88 34.70
CA GLY A 94 1.32 -0.67 33.91
C GLY A 94 1.37 -0.95 32.41
N TYR A 95 2.10 -1.99 31.99
CA TYR A 95 2.13 -2.41 30.58
C TYR A 95 0.75 -2.82 30.07
N ARG A 96 0.01 -3.65 30.82
CA ARG A 96 -1.32 -4.12 30.41
C ARG A 96 -2.33 -2.98 30.29
N LEU A 97 -2.21 -1.95 31.13
CA LEU A 97 -3.01 -0.73 31.00
C LEU A 97 -2.70 0.01 29.68
N MET A 98 -1.43 0.21 29.37
CA MET A 98 -1.02 0.85 28.11
C MET A 98 -1.43 0.03 26.88
N GLU A 99 -1.31 -1.29 26.94
CA GLU A 99 -1.73 -2.19 25.87
C GLU A 99 -3.24 -2.12 25.62
N ALA A 100 -4.04 -2.03 26.68
CA ALA A 100 -5.48 -1.86 26.58
C ALA A 100 -5.86 -0.52 25.91
N GLU A 101 -5.20 0.58 26.28
CA GLU A 101 -5.41 1.89 25.65
C GLU A 101 -4.95 1.92 24.19
N HIS A 102 -3.80 1.31 23.89
CA HIS A 102 -3.33 1.14 22.51
C HIS A 102 -4.33 0.35 21.67
N ARG A 103 -4.87 -0.75 22.19
CA ARG A 103 -5.88 -1.55 21.49
C ARG A 103 -7.17 -0.75 21.26
N ARG A 104 -7.64 0.01 22.25
CA ARG A 104 -8.79 0.92 22.11
C ARG A 104 -8.54 1.99 21.05
N PHE A 105 -7.35 2.56 21.01
CA PHE A 105 -6.95 3.53 19.98
C PHE A 105 -7.04 2.91 18.58
N LEU A 106 -6.46 1.72 18.37
CA LEU A 106 -6.56 1.01 17.09
C LEU A 106 -8.01 0.71 16.70
N THR A 107 -8.85 0.27 17.65
CA THR A 107 -10.28 0.03 17.39
C THR A 107 -11.04 1.31 17.03
N ARG A 108 -10.74 2.44 17.66
CA ARG A 108 -11.33 3.74 17.30
C ARG A 108 -10.87 4.21 15.92
N MET A 109 -9.61 3.97 15.58
CA MET A 109 -9.10 4.27 14.24
C MET A 109 -9.78 3.40 13.18
N SER A 110 -9.98 2.10 13.44
CA SER A 110 -10.64 1.23 12.47
C SER A 110 -12.13 1.59 12.28
N THR A 111 -12.81 2.10 13.30
CA THR A 111 -14.22 2.51 13.23
C THR A 111 -14.43 3.96 12.75
N GLY A 112 -13.50 4.87 13.05
CA GLY A 112 -13.61 6.30 12.74
C GLY A 112 -13.28 6.66 11.29
N VAL A 113 -12.58 5.80 10.57
CA VAL A 113 -12.14 6.12 9.21
C VAL A 113 -13.14 5.62 8.17
N LYS A 114 -14.28 6.30 8.09
CA LYS A 114 -15.27 6.12 7.01
C LYS A 114 -14.73 6.55 5.63
N ASN A 115 -13.64 7.33 5.59
CA ASN A 115 -12.99 7.78 4.34
C ASN A 115 -11.90 6.82 3.81
N PHE A 116 -11.72 5.62 4.39
CA PHE A 116 -10.76 4.64 3.86
C PHE A 116 -11.19 4.01 2.54
N GLY A 117 -12.44 4.18 2.06
CA GLY A 117 -12.82 3.66 0.74
C GLY A 117 -11.92 4.21 -0.38
N GLN A 118 -11.64 5.51 -0.34
CA GLN A 118 -10.77 6.18 -1.32
C GLN A 118 -9.30 5.74 -1.17
N ILE A 119 -8.81 5.63 0.07
CA ILE A 119 -7.43 5.19 0.37
C ILE A 119 -7.27 3.71 0.02
N ASN A 120 -8.25 2.85 0.28
CA ASN A 120 -8.23 1.43 -0.07
C ASN A 120 -8.21 1.24 -1.59
N ASN A 121 -9.06 1.96 -2.32
CA ASN A 121 -9.02 1.93 -3.79
C ASN A 121 -7.65 2.42 -4.29
N LEU A 122 -7.09 3.48 -3.71
CA LEU A 122 -5.74 3.97 -4.05
C LEU A 122 -4.66 2.92 -3.75
N LEU A 123 -4.65 2.32 -2.56
CA LEU A 123 -3.71 1.27 -2.16
C LEU A 123 -3.82 0.04 -3.07
N ARG A 124 -5.04 -0.36 -3.48
CA ARG A 124 -5.26 -1.45 -4.44
C ARG A 124 -4.72 -1.12 -5.82
N ALA A 125 -4.99 0.09 -6.33
CA ALA A 125 -4.43 0.54 -7.60
C ALA A 125 -2.89 0.60 -7.56
N ILE A 126 -2.29 0.99 -6.43
CA ILE A 126 -0.84 0.96 -6.22
C ILE A 126 -0.31 -0.48 -6.08
N SER A 127 -1.08 -1.41 -5.51
CA SER A 127 -0.67 -2.80 -5.30
C SER A 127 -0.60 -3.61 -6.60
N MET A 128 -1.30 -3.18 -7.65
CA MET A 128 -1.26 -3.80 -8.97
C MET A 128 0.06 -3.44 -9.67
N LYS A 129 0.92 -4.44 -9.87
CA LYS A 129 2.14 -4.29 -10.66
C LYS A 129 1.86 -4.58 -12.13
N THR A 130 1.84 -3.54 -12.95
CA THR A 130 1.75 -3.69 -14.42
C THR A 130 2.94 -3.03 -15.11
N SER A 131 3.22 -3.42 -16.35
CA SER A 131 4.24 -2.77 -17.18
C SER A 131 3.72 -1.48 -17.84
N ALA A 132 2.43 -1.19 -17.75
CA ALA A 132 1.85 0.06 -18.22
C ALA A 132 2.23 1.19 -17.27
N ARG A 133 2.95 2.19 -17.77
CA ARG A 133 3.36 3.37 -17.00
C ARG A 133 2.24 4.40 -16.87
N ASN A 134 1.35 4.44 -17.84
CA ASN A 134 0.18 5.31 -17.79
C ASN A 134 -0.96 4.54 -17.14
N GLN A 135 -1.28 4.94 -15.91
CA GLN A 135 -2.37 4.37 -15.14
C GLN A 135 -3.22 5.52 -14.62
N PHE A 136 -4.45 5.63 -15.13
CA PHE A 136 -5.37 6.69 -14.76
C PHE A 136 -6.62 6.09 -14.14
N ARG A 137 -7.13 6.71 -13.08
CA ARG A 137 -8.43 6.36 -12.52
C ARG A 137 -9.50 7.27 -13.12
N GLY A 138 -10.66 6.70 -13.41
CA GLY A 138 -11.85 7.45 -13.78
C GLY A 138 -13.13 6.66 -13.57
N GLN A 139 -14.23 7.23 -14.01
CA GLN A 139 -15.55 6.60 -13.99
C GLN A 139 -16.05 6.37 -15.41
N VAL A 140 -16.69 5.23 -15.65
CA VAL A 140 -17.33 4.94 -16.93
C VAL A 140 -18.47 5.93 -17.16
N SER A 141 -18.30 6.82 -18.14
CA SER A 141 -19.28 7.85 -18.48
C SER A 141 -20.13 7.49 -19.70
N TYR A 142 -19.69 6.51 -20.49
CA TYR A 142 -20.47 5.95 -21.60
C TYR A 142 -20.10 4.49 -21.87
N LEU A 143 -21.09 3.70 -22.29
CA LEU A 143 -20.92 2.30 -22.68
C LEU A 143 -21.82 2.02 -23.89
N GLY A 144 -21.22 1.82 -25.06
CA GLY A 144 -21.88 1.49 -26.31
C GLY A 144 -21.59 0.05 -26.75
N LYS A 145 -22.58 -0.84 -26.64
CA LYS A 145 -22.42 -2.25 -27.04
C LYS A 145 -22.52 -2.39 -28.55
N GLY A 146 -21.47 -2.93 -29.18
CA GLY A 146 -21.46 -3.33 -30.58
C GLY A 146 -21.69 -4.84 -30.75
N ALA A 147 -21.59 -5.32 -31.99
CA ALA A 147 -21.80 -6.75 -32.31
C ALA A 147 -20.77 -7.67 -31.65
N VAL A 148 -19.51 -7.24 -31.58
CA VAL A 148 -18.38 -8.03 -31.03
C VAL A 148 -17.67 -7.28 -29.90
N ASN A 149 -17.44 -5.98 -30.11
CA ASN A 149 -16.76 -5.13 -29.15
C ASN A 149 -17.70 -4.04 -28.66
N SER A 150 -17.44 -3.57 -27.44
CA SER A 150 -18.06 -2.40 -26.85
C SER A 150 -17.09 -1.23 -26.84
N GLU A 151 -17.61 -0.04 -27.12
CA GLU A 151 -16.92 1.21 -26.87
C GLU A 151 -17.23 1.66 -25.44
N VAL A 152 -16.19 1.93 -24.66
CA VAL A 152 -16.30 2.42 -23.29
C VAL A 152 -15.63 3.78 -23.22
N LYS A 153 -16.31 4.78 -22.65
CA LYS A 153 -15.71 6.07 -22.33
C LYS A 153 -15.51 6.16 -20.83
N VAL A 154 -14.30 6.53 -20.41
CA VAL A 154 -13.94 6.75 -19.02
C VAL A 154 -13.62 8.23 -18.84
N ASP A 155 -14.39 8.90 -17.99
CA ASP A 155 -14.12 10.26 -17.55
C ASP A 155 -13.06 10.23 -16.44
N LEU A 156 -11.94 10.88 -16.69
CA LEU A 156 -10.84 11.03 -15.74
C LEU A 156 -10.99 12.29 -14.88
N GLY A 157 -11.96 13.16 -15.17
CA GLY A 157 -12.15 14.49 -14.56
C GLY A 157 -11.37 15.60 -15.28
N GLU A 158 -11.70 16.86 -14.97
CA GLU A 158 -11.08 18.05 -15.60
C GLU A 158 -11.21 18.07 -17.13
N GLY A 159 -12.31 17.53 -17.67
CA GLY A 159 -12.58 17.45 -19.10
C GLY A 159 -11.74 16.42 -19.86
N LEU A 160 -10.97 15.58 -19.17
CA LEU A 160 -10.19 14.50 -19.78
C LEU A 160 -11.02 13.22 -19.88
N GLU A 161 -11.27 12.77 -21.09
CA GLU A 161 -11.97 11.51 -21.36
C GLU A 161 -11.07 10.55 -22.16
N ILE A 162 -11.16 9.26 -21.86
CA ILE A 162 -10.48 8.20 -22.62
C ILE A 162 -11.50 7.19 -23.14
N PHE A 163 -11.43 6.93 -24.43
CA PHE A 163 -12.15 5.88 -25.14
C PHE A 163 -11.31 4.59 -25.15
N ALA A 164 -11.96 3.48 -24.80
CA ALA A 164 -11.44 2.13 -24.92
C ALA A 164 -12.38 1.29 -25.78
N ILE A 165 -11.82 0.38 -26.58
CA ILE A 165 -12.57 -0.66 -27.27
C ILE A 165 -12.21 -1.98 -26.61
N VAL A 166 -13.19 -2.65 -26.00
CA VAL A 166 -13.04 -3.92 -25.29
C VAL A 166 -14.07 -4.94 -25.78
N THR A 167 -13.83 -6.23 -25.58
CA THR A 167 -14.79 -7.26 -25.98
C THR A 167 -16.06 -7.15 -25.15
N ASN A 168 -17.19 -7.57 -25.72
CA ASN A 168 -18.45 -7.64 -24.96
C ASN A 168 -18.33 -8.55 -23.72
N GLU A 169 -17.56 -9.62 -23.83
CA GLU A 169 -17.22 -10.51 -22.70
C GLU A 169 -16.48 -9.77 -21.59
N ALA A 170 -15.46 -8.96 -21.93
CA ALA A 170 -14.73 -8.18 -20.92
C ALA A 170 -15.63 -7.15 -20.21
N VAL A 171 -16.60 -6.56 -20.91
CA VAL A 171 -17.60 -5.67 -20.27
C VAL A 171 -18.39 -6.44 -19.21
N GLU A 172 -18.83 -7.65 -19.54
CA GLU A 172 -19.64 -8.50 -18.67
C GLU A 172 -18.81 -9.03 -17.48
N GLU A 173 -17.62 -9.57 -17.73
CA GLU A 173 -16.70 -10.09 -16.70
C GLU A 173 -16.23 -9.01 -15.72
N LEU A 174 -15.82 -7.85 -16.23
CA LEU A 174 -15.41 -6.71 -15.40
C LEU A 174 -16.63 -5.99 -14.81
N GLY A 175 -17.86 -6.39 -15.17
CA GLY A 175 -19.11 -5.76 -14.76
C GLY A 175 -19.13 -4.25 -15.01
N LEU A 176 -18.60 -3.80 -16.16
CA LEU A 176 -18.54 -2.38 -16.51
C LEU A 176 -19.95 -1.83 -16.72
N ALA A 177 -20.24 -0.72 -16.06
CA ALA A 177 -21.53 -0.03 -16.13
C ALA A 177 -21.32 1.48 -15.94
N LEU A 178 -22.29 2.29 -16.35
CA LEU A 178 -22.25 3.73 -16.14
C LEU A 178 -22.03 4.07 -14.65
N GLY A 179 -21.13 5.00 -14.38
CA GLY A 179 -20.71 5.41 -13.04
C GLY A 179 -19.74 4.46 -12.34
N LYS A 180 -19.44 3.29 -12.90
CA LYS A 180 -18.48 2.36 -12.28
C LYS A 180 -17.06 2.93 -12.37
N GLU A 181 -16.32 2.84 -11.28
CA GLU A 181 -14.89 3.18 -11.28
C GLU A 181 -14.09 2.17 -12.10
N ALA A 182 -13.16 2.67 -12.91
CA ALA A 182 -12.23 1.86 -13.69
C ALA A 182 -10.82 2.48 -13.68
N LEU A 183 -9.83 1.61 -13.79
CA LEU A 183 -8.45 1.95 -14.07
C LEU A 183 -8.20 1.81 -15.57
N VAL A 184 -7.63 2.85 -16.15
CA VAL A 184 -7.22 2.94 -17.54
C VAL A 184 -5.71 2.70 -17.60
N LEU A 185 -5.31 1.63 -18.28
CA LEU A 185 -3.91 1.23 -18.43
C LEU A 185 -3.47 1.40 -19.88
N ILE A 186 -2.39 2.17 -20.10
CA ILE A 186 -1.85 2.44 -21.44
C ILE A 186 -0.34 2.26 -21.40
N LYS A 187 0.18 1.37 -22.26
CA LYS A 187 1.63 1.19 -22.39
C LYS A 187 2.25 2.41 -23.08
N SER A 188 3.35 2.92 -22.56
CA SER A 188 4.00 4.13 -23.09
C SER A 188 4.40 4.03 -24.56
N SER A 189 4.74 2.83 -25.04
CA SER A 189 5.07 2.56 -26.44
C SER A 189 3.86 2.56 -27.39
N PHE A 190 2.64 2.65 -26.87
CA PHE A 190 1.42 2.80 -27.66
C PHE A 190 0.96 4.26 -27.79
N VAL A 191 1.65 5.17 -27.12
CA VAL A 191 1.37 6.60 -27.20
C VAL A 191 2.24 7.22 -28.27
N LEU A 192 1.59 7.76 -29.31
CA LEU A 192 2.25 8.58 -30.32
C LEU A 192 2.15 10.05 -29.92
N LEU A 193 3.08 10.87 -30.39
CA LEU A 193 3.11 12.29 -30.10
C LEU A 193 3.07 13.11 -31.38
N SER A 194 2.35 14.23 -31.34
CA SER A 194 2.32 15.21 -32.42
C SER A 194 2.21 16.63 -31.87
N PRO A 195 2.98 17.60 -32.37
CA PRO A 195 2.76 19.03 -32.10
C PRO A 195 1.69 19.65 -33.02
N ASP A 196 1.29 18.97 -34.11
CA ASP A 196 0.38 19.52 -35.11
C ASP A 196 -1.08 19.43 -34.66
N GLU A 197 -1.73 20.59 -34.48
CA GLU A 197 -3.13 20.72 -34.10
C GLU A 197 -4.11 20.34 -35.22
N ASN A 198 -3.66 20.32 -36.47
CA ASN A 198 -4.50 20.03 -37.64
C ASN A 198 -4.38 18.58 -38.14
N LEU A 199 -3.60 17.75 -37.44
CA LEU A 199 -3.33 16.38 -37.85
C LEU A 199 -4.62 15.54 -37.86
N ARG A 200 -4.98 15.04 -39.05
CA ARG A 200 -6.07 14.07 -39.21
C ARG A 200 -5.55 12.66 -38.99
N ILE A 201 -6.03 12.02 -37.94
CA ILE A 201 -5.60 10.66 -37.57
C ILE A 201 -6.80 9.85 -37.08
N SER A 202 -6.69 8.53 -37.18
CA SER A 202 -7.70 7.59 -36.70
C SER A 202 -7.52 7.17 -35.24
N ALA A 203 -6.64 7.85 -34.48
CA ALA A 203 -6.53 7.69 -33.04
C ALA A 203 -7.70 8.43 -32.36
N ARG A 204 -8.51 7.70 -31.60
CA ARG A 204 -9.72 8.24 -30.97
C ARG A 204 -9.40 9.11 -29.77
N ASN A 205 -8.33 8.79 -29.05
CA ASN A 205 -7.86 9.56 -27.91
C ASN A 205 -6.80 10.56 -28.38
N GLN A 206 -7.07 11.83 -28.12
CA GLN A 206 -6.18 12.96 -28.44
C GLN A 206 -6.07 13.82 -27.19
N LEU A 207 -5.04 13.57 -26.38
CA LEU A 207 -4.87 14.22 -25.09
C LEU A 207 -3.82 15.32 -25.23
N TRP A 208 -4.28 16.56 -25.22
CA TRP A 208 -3.40 17.73 -25.29
C TRP A 208 -2.81 18.04 -23.92
N GLY A 209 -1.51 18.32 -23.92
CA GLY A 209 -0.77 18.68 -22.71
C GLY A 209 0.46 19.53 -23.03
N ILE A 210 1.22 19.82 -21.99
CA ILE A 210 2.49 20.55 -22.07
C ILE A 210 3.63 19.56 -21.85
N VAL A 211 4.65 19.60 -22.70
CA VAL A 211 5.88 18.82 -22.52
C VAL A 211 6.54 19.28 -21.22
N ARG A 212 6.67 18.36 -20.27
CA ARG A 212 7.32 18.64 -18.98
C ARG A 212 8.80 18.27 -19.03
N GLU A 213 9.12 17.13 -19.63
CA GLU A 213 10.46 16.57 -19.66
C GLU A 213 10.61 15.65 -20.88
N THR A 214 11.81 15.64 -21.46
CA THR A 214 12.23 14.69 -22.48
C THR A 214 13.53 14.03 -22.04
N THR A 215 13.59 12.70 -22.04
CA THR A 215 14.79 11.93 -21.68
C THR A 215 15.24 11.13 -22.90
N PRO A 216 16.31 11.54 -23.60
CA PRO A 216 16.83 10.79 -24.73
C PRO A 216 17.51 9.50 -24.25
N GLY A 217 17.34 8.42 -25.01
CA GLY A 217 18.05 7.16 -24.82
C GLY A 217 18.74 6.71 -26.11
N ALA A 218 19.48 5.60 -26.04
CA ALA A 218 20.28 5.11 -27.16
C ALA A 218 19.44 4.69 -28.37
N VAL A 219 18.25 4.11 -28.12
CA VAL A 219 17.32 3.59 -29.13
C VAL A 219 15.97 4.33 -29.10
N ASN A 220 15.48 4.62 -27.90
CA ASN A 220 14.20 5.31 -27.70
C ASN A 220 14.41 6.51 -26.78
N GLY A 221 13.50 7.48 -26.86
CA GLY A 221 13.36 8.58 -25.92
C GLY A 221 12.07 8.46 -25.12
N GLU A 222 12.11 8.94 -23.88
CA GLU A 222 10.93 9.14 -23.05
C GLU A 222 10.49 10.60 -23.14
N VAL A 223 9.18 10.83 -23.26
CA VAL A 223 8.58 12.16 -23.19
C VAL A 223 7.46 12.14 -22.17
N LYS A 224 7.50 13.07 -21.22
CA LYS A 224 6.45 13.27 -20.23
C LYS A 224 5.64 14.50 -20.58
N LEU A 225 4.33 14.32 -20.72
CA LEU A 225 3.36 15.40 -20.89
C LEU A 225 2.61 15.64 -19.59
N GLU A 226 2.54 16.89 -19.18
CA GLU A 226 1.60 17.36 -18.17
C GLU A 226 0.24 17.60 -18.82
N LEU A 227 -0.75 16.83 -18.37
CA LEU A 227 -2.15 16.91 -18.76
C LEU A 227 -2.93 17.75 -17.73
N PRO A 228 -4.14 18.23 -18.08
CA PRO A 228 -5.05 18.88 -17.13
C PRO A 228 -5.22 18.13 -15.80
N GLY A 229 -5.35 18.89 -14.72
CA GLY A 229 -5.44 18.37 -13.35
C GLY A 229 -4.13 17.80 -12.79
N GLY A 230 -2.98 18.22 -13.32
CA GLY A 230 -1.65 17.82 -12.83
C GLY A 230 -1.27 16.37 -13.11
N ARG A 231 -2.01 15.70 -14.01
CA ARG A 231 -1.71 14.32 -14.41
C ARG A 231 -0.49 14.32 -15.33
N VAL A 232 0.30 13.25 -15.26
CA VAL A 232 1.45 13.08 -16.15
C VAL A 232 1.21 11.85 -17.02
N LEU A 233 1.39 12.02 -18.33
CA LEU A 233 1.40 10.95 -19.31
C LEU A 233 2.84 10.75 -19.80
N THR A 234 3.27 9.49 -19.88
CA THR A 234 4.57 9.09 -20.39
C THR A 234 4.43 8.37 -21.72
N ALA A 235 5.10 8.88 -22.75
CA ALA A 235 5.26 8.26 -24.06
C ALA A 235 6.71 7.78 -24.24
N ILE A 236 6.87 6.64 -24.91
CA ILE A 236 8.18 6.17 -25.40
C ILE A 236 8.13 6.20 -26.92
N ILE A 237 8.96 7.04 -27.52
CA ILE A 237 9.09 7.21 -28.97
C ILE A 237 10.51 6.86 -29.41
N THR A 238 10.73 6.64 -30.70
CA THR A 238 12.08 6.37 -31.20
C THR A 238 12.98 7.59 -31.01
N LYS A 239 14.29 7.37 -30.93
CA LYS A 239 15.26 8.46 -30.84
C LYS A 239 15.16 9.41 -32.04
N GLU A 240 14.93 8.86 -33.22
CA GLU A 240 14.74 9.61 -34.47
C GLU A 240 13.53 10.52 -34.35
N ALA A 241 12.38 10.00 -33.90
CA ALA A 241 11.17 10.81 -33.69
C ALA A 241 11.37 11.91 -32.64
N LEU A 242 12.10 11.63 -31.56
CA LEU A 242 12.40 12.65 -30.55
C LEU A 242 13.20 13.82 -31.15
N ASN A 243 14.20 13.51 -31.99
CA ASN A 243 15.02 14.51 -32.66
C ASN A 243 14.23 15.29 -33.72
N GLU A 244 13.41 14.60 -34.52
CA GLU A 244 12.61 15.20 -35.60
C GLU A 244 11.49 16.10 -35.08
N LEU A 245 10.78 15.66 -34.03
CA LEU A 245 9.67 16.41 -33.44
C LEU A 245 10.15 17.59 -32.58
N GLY A 246 11.41 17.54 -32.11
CA GLY A 246 12.06 18.66 -31.44
C GLY A 246 11.36 19.15 -30.17
N PHE A 247 10.70 18.25 -29.42
CA PHE A 247 9.95 18.62 -28.23
C PHE A 247 10.82 19.30 -27.18
N THR A 248 10.38 20.46 -26.68
CA THR A 248 11.05 21.21 -25.60
C THR A 248 10.12 21.40 -24.40
N PRO A 249 10.64 21.44 -23.15
CA PRO A 249 9.81 21.74 -21.98
C PRO A 249 9.02 23.04 -22.15
N GLY A 250 7.74 23.02 -21.82
CA GLY A 250 6.80 24.12 -22.02
C GLY A 250 6.07 24.11 -23.38
N GLN A 251 6.52 23.31 -24.35
CA GLN A 251 5.85 23.17 -25.63
C GLN A 251 4.55 22.38 -25.51
N ARG A 252 3.52 22.81 -26.26
CA ARG A 252 2.26 22.06 -26.34
C ARG A 252 2.41 20.86 -27.29
N ALA A 253 1.88 19.70 -26.88
CA ALA A 253 1.88 18.49 -27.69
C ALA A 253 0.63 17.65 -27.42
N CYS A 254 0.26 16.82 -28.40
CA CYS A 254 -0.85 15.89 -28.32
C CYS A 254 -0.35 14.45 -28.17
N ALA A 255 -0.87 13.74 -27.18
CA ALA A 255 -0.77 12.30 -27.08
C ALA A 255 -1.90 11.62 -27.85
N LEU A 256 -1.54 10.82 -28.85
CA LEU A 256 -2.45 10.10 -29.73
C LEU A 256 -2.45 8.62 -29.38
N ILE A 257 -3.62 8.09 -28.98
CA ILE A 257 -3.76 6.70 -28.54
C ILE A 257 -4.96 6.05 -29.22
N LYS A 258 -4.74 4.88 -29.81
CA LYS A 258 -5.83 4.05 -30.34
C LYS A 258 -6.67 3.50 -29.18
N ALA A 259 -7.99 3.56 -29.31
CA ALA A 259 -8.90 3.04 -28.28
C ALA A 259 -8.70 1.53 -28.02
N SER A 260 -8.25 0.77 -29.02
CA SER A 260 -7.88 -0.65 -28.89
C SER A 260 -6.56 -0.91 -28.14
N HIS A 261 -5.76 0.12 -27.86
CA HIS A 261 -4.54 0.03 -27.05
C HIS A 261 -4.77 0.41 -25.57
N VAL A 262 -6.00 0.69 -25.21
CA VAL A 262 -6.41 1.04 -23.86
C VAL A 262 -6.97 -0.20 -23.18
N ILE A 263 -6.38 -0.59 -22.06
CA ILE A 263 -6.87 -1.69 -21.23
C ILE A 263 -7.64 -1.10 -20.06
N LEU A 264 -8.80 -1.68 -19.76
CA LEU A 264 -9.59 -1.35 -18.58
C LEU A 264 -9.39 -2.44 -17.52
N ALA A 265 -9.25 -2.01 -16.28
CA ALA A 265 -9.25 -2.88 -15.11
C ALA A 265 -10.21 -2.30 -14.06
N VAL A 266 -10.85 -3.16 -13.28
CA VAL A 266 -11.67 -2.77 -12.14
C VAL A 266 -11.08 -3.41 -10.88
N ASN A 267 -11.34 -2.81 -9.73
CA ASN A 267 -11.08 -3.46 -8.46
C ASN A 267 -12.33 -4.27 -8.06
N ASP A 268 -12.13 -5.50 -7.60
CA ASP A 268 -13.19 -6.37 -7.05
C ASP A 268 -13.75 -5.88 -5.71
#